data_AF-A0A641IZ09-F1
#
_entry.id   AF-A0A641IZ09-F1
#
_cell.length_a   1.000
_cell.length_b   1.000
_cell.length_c   1.000
_cell.angle_alpha   90.00
_cell.angle_beta   90.00
_cell.angle_gamma   90.00
#
_symmetry.space_group_name_H-M   'P 1'
#
loop_
_entity.id
_entity.type
_entity.pdbx_description
1 polymer ?
#
loop_
_entity_poly.entity_id
_entity_poly.type
_entity_poly.pdbx_seq_one_letter_code
_entity_poly.pdbx_strand_id
1 'polypeptide(L)'
;MAKVADGIRYAERVVAGEIVAGEFVRLACQRFLDDLKYGEERGIYFSEPRAQHILNFYKFVPHVKGALAGQPIELMDWHVFILINIFGFVIPLVNEETGEVVMRSDGSGRPVMVRRFRTAYNEVARKNAKSTLSSGIGLYMTGADGEGGAEVYSAATTRDQARIVFEDAKNMVRKARSTLGRLFDFNKLAIYQEQSASKFE
;
A
#
# COMPACT_ATOMS: atom_id res chain seq x y z
N MET A 1 10.56 -12.19 -6.76
CA MET A 1 10.53 -10.95 -5.93
C MET A 1 9.77 -9.90 -6.71
N ALA A 2 8.66 -9.41 -6.18
CA ALA A 2 7.82 -8.43 -6.88
C ALA A 2 8.60 -7.14 -7.17
N LYS A 3 8.56 -6.70 -8.42
CA LYS A 3 9.15 -5.45 -8.90
C LYS A 3 8.07 -4.54 -9.42
N VAL A 4 8.34 -3.24 -9.42
CA VAL A 4 7.46 -2.24 -10.04
C VAL A 4 7.14 -2.58 -11.49
N ALA A 5 8.15 -3.07 -12.24
CA ALA A 5 7.98 -3.51 -13.62
C ALA A 5 6.93 -4.62 -13.81
N ASP A 6 6.66 -5.45 -12.80
CA ASP A 6 5.64 -6.50 -12.88
C ASP A 6 4.23 -5.90 -12.89
N GLY A 7 3.99 -4.86 -12.09
CA GLY A 7 2.72 -4.13 -12.10
C GLY A 7 2.52 -3.27 -13.35
N ILE A 8 3.60 -2.71 -13.92
CA ILE A 8 3.55 -2.03 -15.22
C ILE A 8 3.16 -3.03 -16.31
N ARG A 9 3.82 -4.19 -16.36
CA ARG A 9 3.52 -5.26 -17.32
C ARG A 9 2.10 -5.78 -17.18
N TYR A 10 1.58 -5.91 -15.96
CA TYR A 10 0.18 -6.25 -15.75
C TYR A 10 -0.76 -5.24 -16.43
N ALA A 11 -0.51 -3.94 -16.26
CA ALA A 11 -1.32 -2.89 -16.87
C ALA A 11 -1.27 -2.95 -18.40
N GLU A 12 -0.08 -3.12 -18.99
CA GLU A 12 0.11 -3.28 -20.43
C GLU A 12 -0.68 -4.47 -20.98
N ARG A 13 -0.58 -5.64 -20.33
CA ARG A 13 -1.26 -6.87 -20.77
C ARG A 13 -2.79 -6.80 -20.63
N VAL A 14 -3.28 -6.08 -19.62
CA VAL A 14 -4.73 -5.82 -19.48
C VAL A 14 -5.23 -4.91 -20.58
N VAL A 15 -4.50 -3.83 -20.89
CA VAL A 15 -4.87 -2.88 -21.95
C VAL A 15 -4.78 -3.53 -23.33
N ALA A 16 -3.76 -4.37 -23.56
CA ALA A 16 -3.59 -5.14 -24.79
C ALA A 16 -4.64 -6.26 -24.96
N GLY A 17 -5.45 -6.54 -23.93
CA GLY A 17 -6.48 -7.59 -23.95
C GLY A 17 -5.95 -9.01 -23.76
N GLU A 18 -4.67 -9.18 -23.42
CA GLU A 18 -4.07 -10.49 -23.11
C GLU A 18 -4.60 -11.06 -21.78
N ILE A 19 -4.90 -10.18 -20.83
CA ILE A 19 -5.55 -10.53 -19.57
C ILE A 19 -7.01 -10.10 -19.67
N VAL A 20 -7.91 -11.08 -19.55
CA VAL A 20 -9.35 -10.81 -19.50
C VAL A 20 -9.66 -10.03 -18.22
N ALA A 21 -10.18 -8.83 -18.39
CA ALA A 21 -10.48 -7.92 -17.29
C ALA A 21 -11.80 -7.18 -17.56
N GLY A 22 -12.49 -6.78 -16.50
CA GLY A 22 -13.66 -5.91 -16.61
C GLY A 22 -13.30 -4.52 -17.10
N GLU A 23 -14.31 -3.76 -17.54
CA GLU A 23 -14.13 -2.39 -18.06
C GLU A 23 -13.35 -1.48 -17.10
N PHE A 24 -13.75 -1.43 -15.82
CA PHE A 24 -13.09 -0.56 -14.84
C PHE A 24 -11.63 -0.94 -14.56
N VAL A 25 -11.28 -2.22 -14.66
CA VAL A 25 -9.88 -2.67 -14.50
C VAL A 25 -9.07 -2.24 -15.72
N ARG A 26 -9.62 -2.36 -16.94
CA ARG A 26 -8.97 -1.85 -18.15
C ARG A 26 -8.77 -0.34 -18.10
N LEU A 27 -9.79 0.43 -17.70
CA LEU A 27 -9.70 1.88 -17.54
C LEU A 27 -8.68 2.28 -16.46
N ALA A 28 -8.61 1.55 -15.34
CA ALA A 28 -7.60 1.80 -14.32
C ALA A 28 -6.18 1.52 -14.82
N CYS A 29 -5.98 0.46 -15.61
CA CYS A 29 -4.69 0.14 -16.23
C CYS A 29 -4.30 1.18 -17.30
N GLN A 30 -5.26 1.60 -18.14
CA GLN A 30 -5.03 2.66 -19.12
C GLN A 30 -4.65 3.97 -18.42
N ARG A 31 -5.42 4.41 -17.43
CA ARG A 31 -5.11 5.59 -16.61
C ARG A 31 -3.71 5.50 -15.99
N PHE A 32 -3.34 4.33 -15.46
CA PHE A 32 -2.00 4.12 -14.89
C PHE A 32 -0.91 4.37 -15.94
N LEU A 33 -1.04 3.81 -17.15
CA LEU A 33 -0.07 4.01 -18.24
C LEU A 33 -0.06 5.47 -18.74
N ASP A 34 -1.23 6.10 -18.85
CA ASP A 34 -1.36 7.51 -19.23
C ASP A 34 -0.73 8.44 -18.19
N ASP A 35 -0.87 8.13 -16.90
CA ASP A 35 -0.24 8.87 -15.82
C ASP A 35 1.28 8.65 -15.76
N LEU A 36 1.79 7.47 -16.15
CA LEU A 36 3.22 7.26 -16.33
C LEU A 36 3.79 8.09 -17.49
N LYS A 37 3.03 8.23 -18.58
CA LYS A 37 3.50 8.88 -19.81
C LYS A 37 3.30 10.40 -19.82
N TYR A 38 2.16 10.86 -19.30
CA TYR A 38 1.67 12.23 -19.39
C TYR A 38 1.28 12.80 -18.00
N GLY A 39 1.69 12.15 -16.91
CA GLY A 39 1.38 12.60 -15.56
C GLY A 39 2.00 13.96 -15.22
N GLU A 40 3.25 14.17 -15.63
CA GLU A 40 4.02 15.35 -15.22
C GLU A 40 3.43 16.66 -15.75
N GLU A 41 2.81 16.62 -16.93
CA GLU A 41 2.04 17.75 -17.51
C GLU A 41 0.90 18.21 -16.60
N ARG A 42 0.43 17.33 -15.71
CA ARG A 42 -0.64 17.57 -14.73
C ARG A 42 -0.11 17.63 -13.29
N GLY A 43 1.20 17.70 -13.10
CA GLY A 43 1.84 17.70 -11.78
C GLY A 43 1.76 16.36 -11.05
N ILE A 44 1.54 15.26 -11.77
CA ILE A 44 1.48 13.90 -11.23
C ILE A 44 2.81 13.20 -11.54
N TYR A 45 3.46 12.67 -10.53
CA TYR A 45 4.76 12.02 -10.67
C TYR A 45 4.70 10.59 -10.15
N PHE A 46 5.44 9.69 -10.78
CA PHE A 46 5.57 8.32 -10.32
C PHE A 46 6.91 8.12 -9.60
N SER A 47 6.84 7.83 -8.31
CA SER A 47 8.03 7.54 -7.50
C SER A 47 8.25 6.02 -7.44
N GLU A 48 9.11 5.52 -8.32
CA GLU A 48 9.53 4.12 -8.30
C GLU A 48 10.10 3.68 -6.94
N PRO A 49 10.93 4.49 -6.24
CA PRO A 49 11.41 4.12 -4.90
C PRO A 49 10.27 3.92 -3.89
N ARG A 50 9.25 4.78 -3.88
CA ARG A 50 8.09 4.62 -2.98
C ARG A 50 7.24 3.40 -3.36
N ALA A 51 7.00 3.20 -4.65
CA ALA A 51 6.30 2.03 -5.16
C ALA A 51 7.03 0.72 -4.80
N GLN A 52 8.35 0.67 -4.97
CA GLN A 52 9.15 -0.51 -4.65
C GLN A 52 9.28 -0.72 -3.14
N HIS A 53 9.20 0.34 -2.32
CA HIS A 53 9.27 0.25 -0.85
C HIS A 53 8.13 -0.61 -0.28
N ILE A 54 6.88 -0.34 -0.68
CA ILE A 54 5.75 -1.17 -0.26
C ILE A 54 5.87 -2.62 -0.76
N LEU A 55 6.30 -2.85 -2.00
CA LEU A 55 6.51 -4.21 -2.52
C LEU A 55 7.60 -4.94 -1.72
N ASN A 56 8.64 -4.22 -1.32
CA ASN A 56 9.72 -4.77 -0.52
C ASN A 56 9.27 -5.09 0.91
N PHE A 57 8.34 -4.30 1.47
CA PHE A 57 7.78 -4.56 2.79
C PHE A 57 7.10 -5.93 2.87
N TYR A 58 6.40 -6.36 1.82
CA TYR A 58 5.74 -7.67 1.77
C TYR A 58 6.69 -8.88 1.91
N LYS A 59 7.99 -8.71 1.69
CA LYS A 59 8.99 -9.74 2.00
C LYS A 59 9.03 -10.11 3.48
N PHE A 60 8.59 -9.21 4.35
CA PHE A 60 8.55 -9.41 5.79
C PHE A 60 7.18 -9.82 6.30
N VAL A 61 6.15 -9.81 5.44
CA VAL A 61 4.76 -10.09 5.82
C VAL A 61 4.47 -11.57 5.54
N PRO A 62 4.35 -12.42 6.57
CA PRO A 62 4.14 -13.85 6.35
C PRO A 62 2.67 -14.20 6.13
N HIS A 63 2.41 -15.29 5.43
CA HIS A 63 1.13 -15.96 5.48
C HIS A 63 0.82 -16.39 6.93
N VAL A 64 -0.40 -16.12 7.39
CA VAL A 64 -0.82 -16.47 8.75
C VAL A 64 -1.39 -17.89 8.83
N LYS A 65 -2.08 -18.32 7.78
CA LYS A 65 -2.91 -19.55 7.74
C LYS A 65 -2.55 -20.41 6.52
N GLY A 66 -2.91 -21.69 6.58
CA GLY A 66 -2.75 -22.64 5.48
C GLY A 66 -1.34 -23.21 5.36
N ALA A 67 -1.09 -23.93 4.27
CA ALA A 67 0.16 -24.66 4.02
C ALA A 67 1.40 -23.76 3.95
N LEU A 68 1.21 -22.48 3.58
CA LEU A 68 2.27 -21.50 3.46
C LEU A 68 2.53 -20.71 4.76
N ALA A 69 1.86 -21.05 5.87
CA ALA A 69 1.94 -20.30 7.11
C ALA A 69 3.40 -20.11 7.59
N GLY A 70 3.79 -18.86 7.83
CA GLY A 70 5.15 -18.48 8.21
C GLY A 70 6.06 -18.08 7.04
N GLN A 71 5.72 -18.45 5.80
CA GLN A 71 6.45 -17.99 4.61
C GLN A 71 5.99 -16.58 4.19
N PRO A 72 6.87 -15.72 3.66
CA PRO A 72 6.48 -14.42 3.12
C PRO A 72 5.40 -14.52 2.04
N ILE A 73 4.52 -13.53 1.98
CA ILE A 73 3.49 -13.45 0.95
C ILE A 73 4.13 -13.19 -0.42
N GLU A 74 3.83 -14.06 -1.37
CA GLU A 74 4.08 -13.79 -2.77
C GLU A 74 2.92 -12.96 -3.36
N LEU A 75 3.25 -11.75 -3.80
CA LEU A 75 2.26 -10.83 -4.38
C LEU A 75 1.88 -11.30 -5.79
N MET A 76 0.57 -11.39 -6.05
CA MET A 76 0.04 -11.61 -7.40
C MET A 76 0.17 -10.34 -8.24
N ASP A 77 0.16 -10.45 -9.57
CA ASP A 77 0.28 -9.32 -10.49
C ASP A 77 -0.67 -8.15 -10.16
N TRP A 78 -1.94 -8.47 -9.87
CA TRP A 78 -2.93 -7.45 -9.51
C TRP A 78 -2.67 -6.83 -8.12
N HIS A 79 -2.07 -7.57 -7.18
CA HIS A 79 -1.61 -7.00 -5.90
C HIS A 79 -0.54 -5.96 -6.15
N VAL A 80 0.48 -6.31 -6.96
CA VAL A 80 1.56 -5.40 -7.33
C VAL A 80 0.97 -4.15 -7.97
N PHE A 81 0.08 -4.32 -8.96
CA PHE A 81 -0.57 -3.21 -9.65
C PHE A 81 -1.31 -2.26 -8.68
N ILE A 82 -2.11 -2.78 -7.75
CA ILE A 82 -2.81 -1.93 -6.77
C ILE A 82 -1.82 -1.19 -5.87
N LEU A 83 -0.81 -1.90 -5.35
CA LEU A 83 0.16 -1.30 -4.43
C LEU A 83 0.96 -0.18 -5.10
N ILE A 84 1.43 -0.37 -6.34
CA ILE A 84 2.18 0.68 -7.04
C ILE A 84 1.28 1.85 -7.47
N ASN A 85 0.00 1.62 -7.73
CA ASN A 85 -0.96 2.72 -7.93
C ASN A 85 -1.07 3.56 -6.66
N ILE A 86 -1.35 2.93 -5.52
CA ILE A 86 -1.61 3.62 -4.25
C ILE A 86 -0.36 4.32 -3.74
N PHE A 87 0.79 3.66 -3.71
CA PHE A 87 2.00 4.16 -3.04
C PHE A 87 3.04 4.75 -3.99
N GLY A 88 2.91 4.55 -5.30
CA GLY A 88 3.86 5.06 -6.30
C GLY A 88 3.55 6.46 -6.80
N PHE A 89 2.28 6.78 -7.05
CA PHE A 89 1.93 8.12 -7.55
C PHE A 89 1.88 9.18 -6.46
N VAL A 90 2.58 10.27 -6.72
CA VAL A 90 2.70 11.42 -5.81
C VAL A 90 2.41 12.74 -6.53
N ILE A 91 1.98 13.73 -5.76
CA ILE A 91 1.75 15.11 -6.18
C ILE A 91 2.44 16.07 -5.20
N PRO A 92 2.78 17.31 -5.60
CA PRO A 92 3.24 18.33 -4.69
C PRO A 92 2.18 18.61 -3.62
N LEU A 93 2.61 18.77 -2.37
CA LEU A 93 1.76 19.26 -1.30
C LEU A 93 1.47 20.74 -1.55
N VAL A 94 0.20 21.11 -1.54
CA VAL A 94 -0.26 22.48 -1.68
C VAL A 94 -0.90 22.91 -0.36
N ASN A 95 -0.56 24.11 0.11
CA ASN A 95 -1.23 24.72 1.25
C ASN A 95 -2.64 25.12 0.81
N GLU A 96 -3.67 24.62 1.48
CA GLU A 96 -5.07 24.85 1.08
C GLU A 96 -5.53 26.31 1.28
N GLU A 97 -4.91 27.05 2.21
CA GLU A 97 -5.23 28.45 2.47
C GLU A 97 -4.59 29.39 1.45
N THR A 98 -3.32 29.14 1.08
CA THR A 98 -2.55 30.04 0.20
C THR A 98 -2.54 29.60 -1.26
N GLY A 99 -2.80 28.33 -1.54
CA GLY A 99 -2.65 27.72 -2.87
C GLY A 99 -1.20 27.49 -3.29
N GLU A 100 -0.22 27.72 -2.42
CA GLU A 100 1.19 27.61 -2.74
C GLU A 100 1.74 26.19 -2.49
N VAL A 101 2.73 25.80 -3.28
CA VAL A 101 3.43 24.53 -3.11
C VAL A 101 4.31 24.59 -1.86
N VAL A 102 4.15 23.61 -0.98
CA VAL A 102 4.97 23.48 0.23
C VAL A 102 6.35 22.94 -0.15
N MET A 103 7.37 23.73 0.13
CA MET A 103 8.77 23.38 -0.13
C MET A 103 9.38 22.66 1.08
N ARG A 104 10.33 21.76 0.82
CA ARG A 104 11.08 21.10 1.89
C ARG A 104 11.96 22.09 2.64
N SER A 105 12.05 21.90 3.95
CA SER A 105 12.93 22.66 4.85
C SER A 105 14.39 22.17 4.84
N ASP A 106 14.73 21.17 4.03
CA ASP A 106 16.06 20.55 3.93
C ASP A 106 17.05 21.34 3.03
N GLY A 107 16.65 22.50 2.51
CA GLY A 107 17.46 23.34 1.62
C GLY A 107 17.59 22.80 0.18
N SER A 108 16.93 21.68 -0.16
CA SER A 108 17.03 21.08 -1.50
C SER A 108 16.31 21.85 -2.60
N GLY A 109 15.45 22.82 -2.24
CA GLY A 109 14.58 23.55 -3.17
C GLY A 109 13.53 22.64 -3.83
N ARG A 110 13.24 21.48 -3.26
CA ARG A 110 12.25 20.52 -3.81
C ARG A 110 10.92 20.64 -3.07
N PRO A 111 9.79 20.39 -3.75
CA PRO A 111 8.49 20.32 -3.09
C PRO A 111 8.40 19.11 -2.15
N VAL A 112 7.57 19.25 -1.12
CA VAL A 112 7.08 18.11 -0.35
C VAL A 112 6.14 17.33 -1.27
N MET A 113 6.35 16.02 -1.37
CA MET A 113 5.56 15.15 -2.25
C MET A 113 4.68 14.23 -1.41
N VAL A 114 3.37 14.28 -1.65
CA VAL A 114 2.36 13.49 -0.94
C VAL A 114 1.69 12.50 -1.89
N ARG A 115 1.08 11.45 -1.34
CA ARG A 115 0.36 10.44 -2.12
C ARG A 115 -0.77 11.08 -2.91
N ARG A 116 -0.85 10.77 -4.21
CA ARG A 116 -1.96 11.23 -5.07
C ARG A 116 -3.29 10.60 -4.66
N PHE A 117 -3.33 9.27 -4.57
CA PHE A 117 -4.56 8.53 -4.30
C PHE A 117 -4.77 8.38 -2.79
N ARG A 118 -5.73 9.13 -2.23
CA ARG A 118 -6.14 9.01 -0.83
C ARG A 118 -7.19 7.92 -0.59
N THR A 119 -7.82 7.43 -1.66
CA THR A 119 -8.86 6.40 -1.61
C THR A 119 -8.62 5.38 -2.72
N ALA A 120 -8.74 4.10 -2.39
CA ALA A 120 -8.72 3.00 -3.35
C ALA A 120 -9.95 2.12 -3.18
N TYR A 121 -10.67 1.89 -4.26
CA TYR A 121 -11.84 1.01 -4.31
C TYR A 121 -11.50 -0.26 -5.08
N ASN A 122 -11.60 -1.41 -4.42
CA ASN A 122 -11.18 -2.70 -4.99
C ASN A 122 -12.29 -3.75 -4.85
N GLU A 123 -12.88 -4.14 -5.99
CA GLU A 123 -13.82 -5.25 -6.06
C GLU A 123 -13.08 -6.55 -6.35
N VAL A 124 -13.02 -7.44 -5.36
CA VAL A 124 -12.26 -8.68 -5.48
C VAL A 124 -13.09 -9.86 -4.97
N ALA A 125 -13.22 -10.88 -5.82
CA ALA A 125 -13.91 -12.12 -5.50
C ALA A 125 -13.32 -12.83 -4.27
N ARG A 126 -14.11 -13.72 -3.66
CA ARG A 126 -13.67 -14.51 -2.50
C ARG A 126 -12.45 -15.37 -2.86
N LYS A 127 -11.62 -15.68 -1.85
CA LYS A 127 -10.41 -16.53 -1.96
C LYS A 127 -9.23 -15.95 -2.76
N ASN A 128 -9.21 -14.65 -3.06
CA ASN A 128 -8.07 -13.97 -3.69
C ASN A 128 -7.14 -13.26 -2.69
N ALA A 129 -7.07 -13.72 -1.43
CA ALA A 129 -6.18 -13.16 -0.41
C ALA A 129 -6.31 -11.63 -0.14
N LYS A 130 -7.47 -11.02 -0.44
CA LYS A 130 -7.67 -9.57 -0.25
C LYS A 130 -7.49 -9.10 1.20
N SER A 131 -7.99 -9.85 2.18
CA SER A 131 -7.84 -9.50 3.60
C SER A 131 -6.39 -9.58 4.03
N THR A 132 -5.64 -10.56 3.53
CA THR A 132 -4.21 -10.73 3.79
C THR A 132 -3.41 -9.55 3.23
N LEU A 133 -3.74 -9.09 2.00
CA LEU A 133 -3.19 -7.85 1.45
C LEU A 133 -3.54 -6.64 2.33
N SER A 134 -4.80 -6.49 2.74
CA SER A 134 -5.21 -5.38 3.61
C SER A 134 -4.47 -5.37 4.95
N SER A 135 -4.19 -6.52 5.56
CA SER A 135 -3.40 -6.61 6.80
C SER A 135 -1.97 -6.10 6.60
N GLY A 136 -1.34 -6.47 5.48
CA GLY A 136 0.00 -5.98 5.11
C GLY A 136 0.02 -4.47 4.86
N ILE A 137 -1.00 -3.94 4.15
CA ILE A 137 -1.17 -2.49 3.95
C ILE A 137 -1.33 -1.78 5.30
N GLY A 138 -2.15 -2.31 6.21
CA GLY A 138 -2.37 -1.74 7.53
C GLY A 138 -1.06 -1.60 8.31
N LEU A 139 -0.29 -2.70 8.42
CA LEU A 139 1.02 -2.68 9.07
C LEU A 139 2.00 -1.70 8.39
N TYR A 140 2.02 -1.67 7.06
CA TYR A 140 2.87 -0.74 6.34
C TYR A 140 2.53 0.71 6.67
N MET A 141 1.25 1.08 6.64
CA MET A 141 0.79 2.43 6.98
C MET A 141 1.04 2.79 8.44
N THR A 142 1.00 1.83 9.35
CA THR A 142 1.28 2.06 10.77
C THR A 142 2.75 2.30 11.08
N GLY A 143 3.70 1.76 10.31
CA GLY A 143 5.10 1.82 10.73
C GLY A 143 6.19 1.88 9.67
N ALA A 144 5.84 1.79 8.39
CA ALA A 144 6.80 1.81 7.29
C ALA A 144 6.50 2.88 6.22
N ASP A 145 5.34 3.53 6.25
CA ASP A 145 4.95 4.55 5.27
C ASP A 145 5.56 5.95 5.55
N GLY A 146 6.22 6.12 6.70
CA GLY A 146 6.92 7.35 7.08
C GLY A 146 6.02 8.45 7.65
N GLU A 147 4.77 8.12 7.97
CA GLU A 147 3.82 9.02 8.64
C GLU A 147 4.01 8.94 10.16
N GLY A 148 4.18 10.10 10.81
CA GLY A 148 4.23 10.18 12.28
C GLY A 148 2.82 10.28 12.86
N GLY A 149 2.55 9.53 13.93
CA GLY A 149 1.26 9.55 14.63
C GLY A 149 0.12 8.92 13.83
N ALA A 150 0.43 7.97 12.94
CA ALA A 150 -0.54 7.38 12.05
C ALA A 150 -1.60 6.60 12.85
N GLU A 151 -2.87 6.92 12.62
CA GLU A 151 -4.00 6.15 13.12
C GLU A 151 -4.60 5.30 12.00
N VAL A 152 -4.34 3.99 12.06
CA VAL A 152 -4.83 3.03 11.08
C VAL A 152 -6.00 2.28 11.69
N TYR A 153 -7.09 2.14 10.92
CA TYR A 153 -8.31 1.50 11.38
C TYR A 153 -8.76 0.39 10.42
N SER A 154 -9.20 -0.74 10.97
CA SER A 154 -9.94 -1.75 10.21
C SER A 154 -11.44 -1.61 10.46
N ALA A 155 -12.21 -1.34 9.42
CA ALA A 155 -13.66 -1.17 9.50
C ALA A 155 -14.40 -2.13 8.58
N ALA A 156 -15.55 -2.63 9.04
CA ALA A 156 -16.48 -3.48 8.30
C ALA A 156 -17.89 -3.34 8.87
N THR A 157 -18.89 -3.93 8.21
CA THR A 157 -20.28 -3.94 8.68
C THR A 157 -20.42 -4.56 10.06
N THR A 158 -19.57 -5.54 10.41
CA THR A 158 -19.51 -6.10 11.77
C THR A 158 -18.10 -6.05 12.33
N ARG A 159 -18.01 -5.94 13.66
CA ARG A 159 -16.73 -5.97 14.38
C ARG A 159 -15.95 -7.26 14.10
N ASP A 160 -16.62 -8.40 14.00
CA ASP A 160 -15.95 -9.68 13.76
C ASP A 160 -15.32 -9.74 12.37
N GLN A 161 -15.94 -9.12 11.36
CA GLN A 161 -15.34 -8.99 10.03
C GLN A 161 -14.11 -8.06 10.05
N ALA A 162 -14.22 -6.91 10.72
CA ALA A 162 -13.10 -5.97 10.86
C ALA A 162 -11.91 -6.63 11.59
N ARG A 163 -12.19 -7.44 12.61
CA ARG A 163 -11.17 -8.17 13.39
C ARG A 163 -10.39 -9.18 12.55
N ILE A 164 -10.90 -9.65 11.41
CA ILE A 164 -10.13 -10.59 10.57
C ILE A 164 -8.82 -9.93 10.10
N VAL A 165 -8.89 -8.70 9.60
CA VAL A 165 -7.72 -7.97 9.07
C VAL A 165 -6.76 -7.64 10.21
N PHE A 166 -7.28 -7.15 11.34
CA PHE A 166 -6.48 -6.79 12.51
C PHE A 166 -5.79 -8.02 13.14
N GLU A 167 -6.52 -9.11 13.36
CA GLU A 167 -5.94 -10.33 13.96
C GLU A 167 -4.93 -10.98 13.01
N ASP A 168 -5.16 -10.94 11.69
CA ASP A 168 -4.17 -11.41 10.73
C ASP A 168 -2.90 -10.54 10.79
N ALA A 169 -3.01 -9.21 10.86
CA ALA A 169 -1.86 -8.30 11.04
C ALA A 169 -1.10 -8.59 12.35
N LYS A 170 -1.81 -8.77 13.47
CA LYS A 170 -1.21 -9.11 14.77
C LYS A 170 -0.46 -10.44 14.71
N ASN A 171 -1.03 -11.43 14.04
CA ASN A 171 -0.39 -12.73 13.83
C ASN A 171 0.81 -12.66 12.89
N MET A 172 0.79 -11.77 11.88
CA MET A 172 1.96 -11.49 11.02
C MET A 172 3.12 -10.98 11.85
N VAL A 173 2.89 -9.97 12.71
CA VAL A 173 3.90 -9.42 13.63
C VAL A 173 4.45 -10.51 14.56
N ARG A 174 3.56 -11.31 15.16
CA ARG A 174 3.95 -12.41 16.06
C ARG A 174 4.81 -13.46 15.36
N LYS A 175 4.48 -13.84 14.12
CA LYS A 175 5.21 -14.86 13.35
C LYS A 175 6.54 -14.32 12.83
N ALA A 176 6.60 -13.07 12.41
CA ALA A 176 7.80 -12.41 11.89
C ALA A 176 8.55 -11.64 13.00
N ARG A 177 8.80 -12.30 14.15
CA ARG A 177 9.36 -11.65 15.35
C ARG A 177 10.75 -11.03 15.12
N SER A 178 11.57 -11.62 14.25
CA SER A 178 12.92 -11.13 13.94
C SER A 178 12.93 -9.89 13.04
N THR A 179 11.81 -9.59 12.37
CA THR A 179 11.68 -8.45 11.45
C THR A 179 10.57 -7.51 11.94
N LEU A 180 9.31 -7.82 11.64
CA LEU A 180 8.16 -7.00 12.05
C LEU A 180 8.04 -6.86 13.57
N GLY A 181 8.36 -7.90 14.33
CA GLY A 181 8.33 -7.83 15.81
C GLY A 181 9.42 -6.94 16.43
N ARG A 182 10.34 -6.36 15.64
CA ARG A 182 11.25 -5.30 16.08
C ARG A 182 10.70 -3.89 15.84
N LEU A 183 9.71 -3.78 14.95
CA LEU A 183 9.09 -2.51 14.57
C LEU A 183 7.78 -2.29 15.32
N PHE A 184 7.06 -3.37 15.62
CA PHE A 184 5.71 -3.32 16.17
C PHE A 184 5.60 -4.09 17.47
N ASP A 185 4.95 -3.46 18.44
CA ASP A 185 4.39 -4.09 19.63
C ASP A 185 2.88 -4.19 19.50
N PHE A 186 2.23 -5.03 20.30
CA PHE A 186 0.78 -5.14 20.26
C PHE A 186 0.19 -5.63 21.57
N ASN A 187 -1.07 -5.29 21.79
CA ASN A 187 -1.90 -5.86 22.85
C ASN A 187 -3.16 -6.50 22.25
N LYS A 188 -4.22 -6.66 23.05
CA LYS A 188 -5.48 -7.25 22.59
C LYS A 188 -6.23 -6.35 21.59
N LEU A 189 -6.08 -5.04 21.71
CA LEU A 189 -6.91 -4.04 21.04
C LEU A 189 -6.16 -3.27 19.95
N ALA A 190 -4.83 -3.20 20.01
CA ALA A 190 -4.06 -2.40 19.06
C ALA A 190 -2.68 -3.00 18.77
N ILE A 191 -2.12 -2.61 17.62
CA ILE A 191 -0.70 -2.75 17.25
C ILE A 191 -0.08 -1.36 17.26
N TYR A 192 1.09 -1.19 17.85
CA TYR A 192 1.77 0.08 18.05
C TYR A 192 3.11 0.12 17.34
N GLN A 193 3.47 1.29 16.85
CA GLN A 193 4.82 1.64 16.46
C GLN A 193 5.23 2.82 17.36
N GLU A 194 6.08 2.54 18.36
CA GLU A 194 6.36 3.50 19.43
C GLU A 194 7.14 4.74 18.95
N GLN A 195 8.12 4.56 18.06
CA GLN A 195 9.01 5.64 17.60
C GLN A 195 8.25 6.77 16.88
N SER A 196 7.18 6.41 16.20
CA SER A 196 6.31 7.31 15.45
C SER A 196 5.02 7.63 16.21
N ALA A 197 4.80 7.05 17.40
CA ALA A 197 3.53 7.14 18.13
C ALA A 197 2.30 6.72 17.28
N SER A 198 2.48 5.76 16.38
CA SER A 198 1.43 5.29 15.47
C SER A 198 0.74 4.04 16.01
N LYS A 199 -0.51 3.81 15.61
CA LYS A 199 -1.31 2.66 16.04
C LYS A 199 -2.21 2.10 14.93
N PHE A 200 -2.54 0.83 15.04
CA PHE A 200 -3.54 0.11 14.23
C PHE A 200 -4.58 -0.53 15.15
N GLU A 201 -5.86 -0.21 14.96
CA GLU A 201 -7.01 -0.67 15.75
C GLU A 201 -8.16 -1.26 14.90
#